data_AF-A0A7K3EQI2-F1
#
_entry.id   AF-A0A7K3EQI2-F1
#
_cell.length_a   1.000
_cell.length_b   1.000
_cell.length_c   1.000
_cell.angle_alpha   90.00
_cell.angle_beta   90.00
_cell.angle_gamma   90.00
#
_symmetry.space_group_name_H-M   'P 1'
#
loop_
_entity.id
_entity.type
_entity.pdbx_description
1 polymer ?
#
loop_
_entity_poly.entity_id
_entity_poly.type
_entity_poly.pdbx_seq_one_letter_code
_entity_poly.pdbx_strand_id
1 'polypeptide(L)'
;MSGSQPRERGDEPVGELVQRASQQLTELVRAELRLAQAEMKEKGRRYGKGGGLFGGAGVVGFLMLQALVATAIAALAVPLPVWAAALIVTAVLGVIAAVMVLTGKKEVGRAAPPTPRQTIDNVKADVTEIKRSAHR
;
A
#
# COMPACT_ATOMS: atom_id res chain seq x y z
N MET A 1 42.03 -35.83 60.03
CA MET A 1 41.59 -36.43 58.75
C MET A 1 40.14 -36.00 58.52
N SER A 2 39.90 -34.90 57.80
CA SER A 2 38.56 -34.48 57.39
C SER A 2 38.57 -34.39 55.87
N GLY A 3 37.91 -35.35 55.24
CA GLY A 3 37.90 -35.53 53.79
C GLY A 3 37.07 -34.43 53.13
N SER A 4 37.73 -33.62 52.31
CA SER A 4 37.09 -32.77 51.31
C SER A 4 36.38 -33.64 50.29
N GLN A 5 35.04 -33.71 50.34
CA GLN A 5 34.26 -34.29 49.26
C GLN A 5 34.31 -33.37 48.03
N PRO A 6 34.73 -33.88 46.86
CA PRO A 6 34.58 -33.15 45.60
C PRO A 6 33.09 -33.06 45.29
N ARG A 7 32.56 -31.83 45.20
CA ARG A 7 31.24 -31.62 44.59
C ARG A 7 31.36 -31.99 43.12
N GLU A 8 30.77 -33.12 42.72
CA GLU A 8 30.60 -33.48 41.31
C GLU A 8 29.91 -32.32 40.60
N ARG A 9 30.73 -31.64 39.81
CA ARG A 9 30.35 -30.60 38.87
C ARG A 9 30.58 -31.24 37.51
N GLY A 10 29.70 -32.16 37.14
CA GLY A 10 29.81 -32.97 35.94
C GLY A 10 28.41 -33.34 35.48
N ASP A 11 28.07 -32.89 34.28
CA ASP A 11 26.89 -33.26 33.50
C ASP A 11 25.54 -32.75 34.04
N GLU A 12 25.25 -31.45 33.83
CA GLU A 12 23.89 -31.14 33.37
C GLU A 12 23.65 -32.02 32.13
N PRO A 13 22.69 -32.96 32.15
CA PRO A 13 22.52 -33.89 31.05
C PRO A 13 22.24 -33.08 29.79
N VAL A 14 22.97 -33.37 28.70
CA VAL A 14 22.85 -32.66 27.41
C VAL A 14 21.38 -32.51 26.96
N GLY A 15 20.50 -33.41 27.38
CA GLY A 15 19.05 -33.31 27.21
C GLY A 15 18.40 -32.09 27.87
N GLU A 16 18.83 -31.66 29.06
CA GLU A 16 18.32 -30.46 29.74
C GLU A 16 18.71 -29.18 29.00
N LEU A 17 19.93 -29.11 28.46
CA LEU A 17 20.41 -27.96 27.68
C LEU A 17 19.65 -27.83 26.35
N VAL A 18 19.42 -28.95 25.66
CA VAL A 18 18.60 -28.99 24.43
C VAL A 18 17.16 -28.60 24.73
N GLN A 19 16.60 -29.07 25.85
CA GLN A 19 15.24 -28.72 26.26
C GLN A 19 15.12 -27.23 26.59
N ARG A 20 16.07 -26.65 27.34
CA ARG A 20 16.12 -25.22 27.65
C ARG A 20 16.32 -24.36 26.39
N ALA A 21 17.21 -24.76 25.48
CA ALA A 21 17.42 -24.06 24.21
C ALA A 21 16.16 -24.08 23.33
N SER A 22 15.47 -25.22 23.23
CA SER A 22 14.19 -25.35 22.52
C SER A 22 13.10 -24.47 23.14
N GLN A 23 13.05 -24.39 24.47
CA GLN A 23 12.15 -23.49 25.19
C GLN A 23 12.47 -22.02 24.90
N GLN A 24 13.74 -21.61 24.95
CA GLN A 24 14.16 -20.23 24.65
C GLN A 24 13.87 -19.85 23.20
N LEU A 25 14.10 -20.76 22.24
CA LEU A 25 13.74 -20.53 20.84
C LEU A 25 12.23 -20.37 20.67
N THR A 26 11.44 -21.19 21.37
CA THR A 26 9.97 -21.08 21.34
C THR A 26 9.49 -19.75 21.95
N GLU A 27 10.10 -19.30 23.03
CA GLU A 27 9.81 -18.01 23.65
C GLU A 27 10.22 -16.84 22.76
N LEU A 28 11.38 -16.92 22.10
CA LEU A 28 11.86 -15.91 21.16
C LEU A 28 10.91 -15.78 19.97
N VAL A 29 10.55 -16.90 19.33
CA VAL A 29 9.59 -16.90 18.21
C VAL A 29 8.26 -16.30 18.65
N ARG A 30 7.78 -16.64 19.86
CA ARG A 30 6.55 -16.06 20.40
C ARG A 30 6.68 -14.56 20.67
N ALA A 31 7.84 -14.10 21.12
CA ALA A 31 8.12 -12.67 21.32
C ALA A 31 8.14 -11.91 19.98
N GLU A 32 8.79 -12.45 18.97
CA GLU A 32 8.88 -11.86 17.63
C GLU A 32 7.49 -11.76 16.97
N LEU A 33 6.66 -12.81 17.13
CA LEU A 33 5.27 -12.79 16.68
C LEU A 33 4.45 -11.73 17.40
N ARG A 34 4.62 -11.56 18.72
CA ARG A 34 3.94 -10.51 19.49
C ARG A 34 4.38 -9.12 19.05
N LEU A 35 5.68 -8.93 18.79
CA LEU A 35 6.24 -7.68 18.30
C LEU A 35 5.68 -7.35 16.91
N ALA A 36 5.71 -8.31 15.98
CA ALA A 36 5.16 -8.15 14.65
C ALA A 36 3.65 -7.84 14.69
N GLN A 37 2.89 -8.49 15.56
CA GLN A 37 1.47 -8.17 15.78
C GLN A 37 1.28 -6.74 16.30
N ALA A 38 2.10 -6.29 17.25
CA ALA A 38 2.03 -4.93 17.78
C ALA A 38 2.35 -3.89 16.68
N GLU A 39 3.40 -4.12 15.89
CA GLU A 39 3.80 -3.24 14.80
C GLU A 39 2.74 -3.20 13.68
N MET A 40 2.17 -4.34 13.31
CA MET A 40 1.08 -4.41 12.34
C MET A 40 -0.18 -3.72 12.82
N LYS A 41 -0.52 -3.84 14.11
CA LYS A 41 -1.64 -3.11 14.72
C LYS A 41 -1.41 -1.60 14.72
N GLU A 42 -0.20 -1.16 15.03
CA GLU A 42 0.15 0.26 15.01
C GLU A 42 0.13 0.84 13.59
N LYS A 43 0.75 0.14 12.63
CA LYS A 43 0.68 0.46 11.19
C LYS A 43 -0.79 0.49 10.73
N GLY A 44 -1.54 -0.56 11.01
CA GLY A 44 -2.96 -0.67 10.67
C GLY A 44 -3.81 0.46 11.25
N ARG A 45 -3.55 0.90 12.49
CA ARG A 45 -4.25 2.03 13.11
C ARG A 45 -3.89 3.36 12.44
N ARG A 46 -2.62 3.56 12.06
CA ARG A 46 -2.16 4.77 11.36
C ARG A 46 -2.74 4.85 9.95
N TYR A 47 -2.67 3.76 9.19
CA TYR A 47 -3.26 3.65 7.86
C TYR A 47 -4.80 3.68 7.90
N GLY A 48 -5.43 3.08 8.91
CA GLY A 48 -6.89 3.09 9.07
C GLY A 48 -7.45 4.47 9.40
N LYS A 49 -6.79 5.22 10.30
CA LYS A 49 -7.15 6.62 10.57
C LYS A 49 -6.93 7.52 9.36
N GLY A 50 -5.77 7.37 8.70
CA GLY A 50 -5.46 8.11 7.48
C GLY A 50 -6.45 7.80 6.36
N GLY A 51 -6.72 6.52 6.10
CA GLY A 51 -7.67 6.07 5.09
C GLY A 51 -9.10 6.49 5.39
N GLY A 52 -9.53 6.45 6.65
CA GLY A 52 -10.85 6.94 7.07
C GLY A 52 -11.00 8.45 6.88
N LEU A 53 -9.98 9.23 7.25
CA LEU A 53 -9.98 10.69 7.04
C LEU A 53 -9.93 11.05 5.55
N PHE A 54 -9.11 10.38 4.75
CA PHE A 54 -9.08 10.60 3.30
C PHE A 54 -10.40 10.19 2.62
N GLY A 55 -11.00 9.08 3.05
CA GLY A 55 -12.33 8.67 2.58
C GLY A 55 -13.40 9.70 2.92
N GLY A 56 -13.44 10.14 4.19
CA GLY A 56 -14.36 11.19 4.65
C GLY A 56 -14.14 12.52 3.92
N ALA A 57 -12.89 12.95 3.76
CA ALA A 57 -12.54 14.16 3.01
C ALA A 57 -12.94 14.05 1.53
N GLY A 58 -12.84 12.86 0.93
CA GLY A 58 -13.34 12.61 -0.42
C GLY A 58 -14.84 12.81 -0.54
N VAL A 59 -15.63 12.26 0.39
CA VAL A 59 -17.09 12.43 0.41
C VAL A 59 -17.47 13.90 0.65
N VAL A 60 -16.89 14.53 1.66
CA VAL A 60 -17.17 15.94 1.99
C VAL A 60 -16.74 16.86 0.84
N GLY A 61 -15.58 16.62 0.24
CA GLY A 61 -15.09 17.36 -0.92
C GLY A 61 -16.01 17.20 -2.13
N PHE A 62 -16.53 16.00 -2.38
CA PHE A 62 -17.51 15.76 -3.45
C PHE A 62 -18.81 16.55 -3.21
N LEU A 63 -19.34 16.54 -1.99
CA LEU A 63 -20.53 17.33 -1.63
C LEU A 63 -20.27 18.84 -1.75
N MET A 64 -19.09 19.31 -1.33
CA MET A 64 -18.67 20.70 -1.50
C MET A 64 -18.63 21.11 -2.97
N LEU A 65 -18.09 20.26 -3.85
CA LEU A 65 -18.08 20.53 -5.30
C LEU A 65 -19.49 20.64 -5.88
N GLN A 66 -20.41 19.74 -5.48
CA GLN A 66 -21.82 19.83 -5.89
C GLN A 66 -22.47 21.15 -5.42
N ALA A 67 -22.24 21.53 -4.17
CA ALA A 67 -22.73 22.79 -3.62
C ALA A 67 -22.15 24.01 -4.34
N LEU A 68 -20.88 23.98 -4.73
CA LEU A 68 -20.24 25.04 -5.53
C LEU A 68 -20.87 25.15 -6.93
N VAL A 69 -21.13 24.03 -7.60
CA VAL A 69 -21.83 24.03 -8.89
C VAL A 69 -23.23 24.64 -8.75
N ALA A 70 -23.99 24.22 -7.73
CA ALA A 70 -25.31 24.80 -7.45
C ALA A 70 -25.23 26.31 -7.16
N THR A 71 -24.22 26.74 -6.39
CA THR A 71 -23.97 28.16 -6.08
C THR A 71 -23.67 28.97 -7.33
N ALA A 72 -22.82 28.46 -8.23
CA ALA A 72 -22.50 29.11 -9.50
C ALA A 72 -23.73 29.26 -10.39
N ILE A 73 -24.57 28.22 -10.48
CA ILE A 73 -25.83 28.27 -11.22
C ILE A 73 -26.77 29.32 -10.61
N ALA A 74 -26.95 29.31 -9.29
CA ALA A 74 -27.81 30.26 -8.59
C ALA A 74 -27.35 31.71 -8.77
N ALA A 75 -26.04 31.96 -8.69
CA ALA A 75 -25.46 33.29 -8.90
C ALA A 75 -25.70 33.80 -10.34
N LEU A 76 -25.51 32.94 -11.35
CA LEU A 76 -25.77 33.27 -12.75
C LEU A 76 -27.27 33.39 -13.06
N ALA A 77 -28.12 32.70 -12.30
CA ALA A 77 -29.57 32.77 -12.46
C ALA A 77 -30.19 34.08 -11.92
N VAL A 78 -29.41 34.98 -11.31
CA VAL A 78 -29.91 36.30 -10.90
C VAL A 78 -30.32 37.14 -12.12
N PRO A 79 -29.48 37.29 -13.16
CA PRO A 79 -29.87 37.96 -14.41
C PRO A 79 -30.39 37.02 -15.52
N LEU A 80 -30.26 35.70 -15.39
CA LEU A 80 -30.59 34.72 -16.44
C LEU A 80 -31.65 33.71 -15.99
N PRO A 81 -32.43 33.13 -16.91
CA PRO A 81 -33.25 31.98 -16.56
C PRO A 81 -32.37 30.79 -16.14
N VAL A 82 -32.84 30.01 -15.17
CA VAL A 82 -32.08 28.90 -14.54
C VAL A 82 -31.51 27.92 -15.56
N TRP A 83 -32.27 27.61 -16.62
CA TRP A 83 -31.81 26.69 -17.67
C TRP A 83 -30.58 27.22 -18.43
N ALA A 84 -30.51 28.52 -18.69
CA ALA A 84 -29.37 29.13 -19.38
C ALA A 84 -28.14 29.18 -18.47
N ALA A 85 -28.33 29.56 -17.21
CA ALA A 85 -27.28 29.52 -16.19
C ALA A 85 -26.69 28.10 -16.04
N ALA A 86 -27.55 27.08 -15.94
CA ALA A 86 -27.15 25.68 -15.86
C ALA A 86 -26.34 25.25 -17.09
N LEU A 87 -26.81 25.56 -18.32
CA LEU A 87 -26.09 25.23 -19.54
C LEU A 87 -24.69 25.88 -19.62
N ILE A 88 -24.56 27.14 -19.19
CA ILE A 88 -23.26 27.83 -19.16
C ILE A 88 -22.30 27.10 -18.22
N VAL A 89 -22.74 26.80 -17.00
CA VAL A 89 -21.90 26.08 -16.02
C VAL A 89 -21.54 24.69 -16.52
N THR A 90 -22.49 23.96 -17.09
CA THR A 90 -22.24 22.64 -17.70
C THR A 90 -21.23 22.72 -18.84
N ALA A 91 -21.32 23.72 -19.72
CA ALA A 91 -20.38 23.90 -20.81
C ALA A 91 -18.95 24.16 -20.29
N VAL A 92 -18.80 25.05 -19.31
CA VAL A 92 -17.48 25.34 -18.70
C VAL A 92 -16.89 24.10 -18.04
N LEU A 93 -17.67 23.39 -17.22
CA LEU A 93 -17.22 22.14 -16.60
C LEU A 93 -16.89 21.06 -17.62
N GLY A 94 -17.67 20.97 -18.71
CA GLY A 94 -17.43 20.06 -19.82
C GLY A 94 -16.09 20.32 -20.52
N VAL A 95 -15.74 21.60 -20.74
CA VAL A 95 -14.42 21.98 -21.29
C VAL A 95 -13.30 21.57 -20.33
N ILE A 96 -13.44 21.87 -19.04
CA ILE A 96 -12.45 21.49 -18.02
C ILE A 96 -12.28 19.96 -17.98
N ALA A 97 -13.38 19.21 -18.00
CA ALA A 97 -13.35 17.75 -18.04
C ALA A 97 -12.68 17.21 -19.30
N ALA A 98 -12.99 17.78 -20.48
CA ALA A 98 -12.35 17.41 -21.73
C ALA A 98 -10.83 17.65 -21.67
N VAL A 99 -10.38 18.80 -21.15
CA VAL A 99 -8.96 19.08 -20.98
C VAL A 99 -8.30 18.07 -20.04
N MET A 100 -8.91 17.79 -18.87
CA MET A 100 -8.38 16.80 -17.92
C MET A 100 -8.28 15.39 -18.53
N VAL A 101 -9.27 14.96 -19.31
CA VAL A 101 -9.25 13.66 -20.00
C VAL A 101 -8.13 13.63 -21.03
N LEU A 102 -7.97 14.70 -21.83
CA LEU A 102 -6.95 14.77 -22.86
C LEU A 102 -5.54 14.81 -22.27
N THR A 103 -5.31 15.59 -21.22
CA THR A 103 -4.01 15.65 -20.52
C THR A 103 -3.73 14.36 -19.77
N GLY A 104 -4.71 13.79 -19.07
CA GLY A 104 -4.59 12.51 -18.39
C GLY A 104 -4.22 11.37 -19.35
N LYS A 105 -4.88 11.27 -20.51
CA LYS A 105 -4.53 10.29 -21.55
C LYS A 105 -3.10 10.50 -22.08
N LYS A 106 -2.67 11.75 -22.22
CA LYS A 106 -1.33 12.09 -22.68
C LYS A 106 -0.26 11.71 -21.67
N GLU A 107 -0.49 11.95 -20.38
CA GLU A 107 0.44 11.57 -19.31
C GLU A 107 0.48 10.05 -19.11
N VAL A 108 -0.66 9.36 -19.15
CA VAL A 108 -0.73 7.89 -19.11
C VAL A 108 -0.05 7.27 -20.35
N GLY A 109 -0.17 7.89 -21.52
CA GLY A 109 0.50 7.44 -22.74
C GLY A 109 2.01 7.75 -22.78
N ARG A 110 2.48 8.71 -21.97
CA ARG A 110 3.91 9.11 -21.87
C ARG A 110 4.65 8.41 -20.75
N ALA A 111 3.95 8.09 -19.66
CA ALA A 111 4.43 7.10 -18.72
C ALA A 111 4.67 5.81 -19.51
N ALA A 112 5.92 5.36 -19.56
CA ALA A 112 6.42 4.23 -20.35
C ALA A 112 5.43 3.05 -20.37
N PRO A 113 5.38 2.24 -21.45
CA PRO A 113 4.39 1.18 -21.56
C PRO A 113 4.36 0.35 -20.27
N PRO A 114 3.18 -0.07 -19.78
CA PRO A 114 3.01 -0.79 -18.52
C PRO A 114 3.77 -2.14 -18.47
N THR A 115 4.48 -2.47 -19.54
CA THR A 115 5.41 -3.57 -19.65
C THR A 115 6.85 -3.09 -19.36
N PRO A 116 7.47 -3.57 -18.26
CA PRO A 116 8.88 -3.32 -18.01
C PRO A 116 9.72 -4.00 -19.10
N ARG A 117 10.09 -3.21 -20.12
CA ARG A 117 10.80 -3.70 -21.32
C ARG A 117 12.06 -4.49 -20.95
N GLN A 118 12.82 -3.99 -19.97
CA GLN A 118 14.02 -4.67 -19.46
C GLN A 118 13.70 -6.04 -18.85
N THR A 119 12.60 -6.18 -18.11
CA THR A 119 12.19 -7.48 -17.55
C THR A 119 11.76 -8.45 -18.64
N ILE A 120 11.07 -7.97 -19.68
CA ILE A 120 10.69 -8.81 -20.82
C ILE A 120 11.92 -9.25 -21.63
N ASP A 121 12.89 -8.34 -21.81
CA ASP A 121 14.13 -8.63 -22.54
C ASP A 121 15.00 -9.63 -21.78
N ASN A 122 15.11 -9.51 -20.45
CA ASN A 122 15.81 -10.48 -19.61
C ASN A 122 15.13 -11.86 -19.64
N VAL A 123 13.80 -11.93 -19.50
CA VAL A 123 13.06 -13.20 -19.60
C VAL A 123 13.21 -13.84 -20.98
N LYS A 124 13.24 -13.03 -22.06
CA LYS A 124 13.53 -13.56 -23.41
C LYS A 124 14.95 -14.09 -23.53
N ALA A 125 15.94 -13.43 -22.94
CA ALA A 125 17.32 -13.89 -22.92
C ALA A 125 17.44 -15.23 -22.17
N ASP A 126 16.84 -15.34 -20.99
CA ASP A 126 16.84 -16.55 -20.17
C ASP A 126 16.17 -17.73 -20.89
N VAL A 127 15.03 -17.49 -21.56
CA VAL A 127 14.35 -18.52 -22.37
C VAL A 127 15.23 -18.97 -23.55
N THR A 128 15.98 -18.06 -24.15
CA THR A 128 16.88 -18.37 -25.27
C THR A 128 18.08 -19.19 -24.79
N GLU A 129 18.64 -18.88 -23.63
CA GLU A 129 19.72 -19.62 -22.97
C GLU A 129 19.29 -21.06 -22.65
N ILE A 130 18.09 -21.23 -22.08
CA ILE A 130 17.52 -22.55 -21.76
C ILE A 130 17.29 -23.36 -23.04
N LYS A 131 16.74 -22.75 -24.09
CA LYS A 131 16.49 -23.43 -25.38
C LYS A 131 17.79 -23.87 -26.06
N ARG A 132 18.88 -23.12 -25.87
CA ARG A 132 20.21 -23.45 -26.40
C ARG A 132 20.88 -24.58 -25.61
N SER A 133 20.63 -24.63 -24.31
CA SER A 133 21.14 -25.67 -23.39
C SER A 133 20.44 -27.02 -23.59
N ALA A 134 19.17 -27.01 -23.99
CA ALA A 134 18.38 -28.22 -24.27
C ALA A 134 18.60 -28.83 -25.66
N HIS A 135 19.41 -28.19 -26.52
CA HIS A 135 19.71 -28.64 -27.88
C HIS A 135 21.16 -29.11 -28.06
N ARG A 136 21.95 -29.14 -26.99
CA ARG A 136 23.25 -29.83 -26.91
C ARG A 136 23.07 -31.15 -26.17
#